data_AF-A0A8J6KVU9-F1
#
_entry.id   AF-A0A8J6KVU9-F1
#
_cell.length_a   1.000
_cell.length_b   1.000
_cell.length_c   1.000
_cell.angle_alpha   90.00
_cell.angle_beta   90.00
_cell.angle_gamma   90.00
#
_symmetry.space_group_name_H-M   'P 1'
#
loop_
_entity.id
_entity.type
_entity.pdbx_description
1 polymer ?
#
loop_
_entity_poly.entity_id
_entity_poly.type
_entity_poly.pdbx_seq_one_letter_code
_entity_poly.pdbx_strand_id
1 'polypeptide(L)'
;MSLSNKLTLDKLDVKGKRVVMRVDFNVPMKNNQITNNQRIKAAVPSIKFCLDNGAKSVVLMSHLGRPDGVPMPEKYSLEPVVAELKSLLGKDVLFLKDCVGPEVENACANPALGTVILLENLSFHEKEEGKGKDASGNKIKAEPAKIDAFRASLSKLGDVYVNDALVLHTEPTAPWWV
;
A
#
# COMPACT_ATOMS: atom_id res chain seq x y z
N MET A 1 -8.20 -14.50 18.28
CA MET A 1 -9.34 -13.75 17.69
C MET A 1 -10.15 -14.69 16.80
N SER A 2 -11.48 -14.60 16.80
CA SER A 2 -12.32 -15.38 15.87
C SER A 2 -12.14 -14.87 14.44
N LEU A 3 -12.01 -15.79 13.46
CA LEU A 3 -11.95 -15.49 12.04
C LEU A 3 -13.33 -15.10 11.47
N SER A 4 -14.41 -15.59 12.07
CA SER A 4 -15.77 -15.44 11.56
C SER A 4 -16.40 -14.07 11.84
N ASN A 5 -15.81 -13.26 12.72
CA ASN A 5 -16.39 -12.01 13.22
C ASN A 5 -15.63 -10.75 12.76
N LYS A 6 -14.92 -10.83 11.62
CA LYS A 6 -14.21 -9.66 11.06
C LYS A 6 -15.14 -8.86 10.15
N LEU A 7 -15.01 -7.53 10.21
CA LEU A 7 -15.66 -6.65 9.25
C LEU A 7 -15.02 -6.89 7.88
N THR A 8 -15.87 -7.07 6.87
CA THR A 8 -15.48 -7.33 5.49
C THR A 8 -15.90 -6.16 4.60
N LEU A 9 -15.24 -6.03 3.45
CA LEU A 9 -15.42 -4.89 2.54
C LEU A 9 -16.88 -4.73 2.05
N ASP A 10 -17.61 -5.83 1.87
CA ASP A 10 -19.03 -5.84 1.50
C ASP A 10 -19.95 -5.18 2.54
N LYS A 11 -19.48 -5.03 3.79
CA LYS A 11 -20.22 -4.40 4.90
C LYS A 11 -19.68 -3.02 5.26
N LEU A 12 -18.71 -2.52 4.51
CA LEU A 12 -18.08 -1.22 4.74
C LEU A 12 -18.68 -0.17 3.79
N ASP A 13 -19.22 0.91 4.35
CA ASP A 13 -19.63 2.05 3.55
C ASP A 13 -18.40 2.84 3.09
N VAL A 14 -18.19 2.89 1.78
CA VAL A 14 -17.06 3.57 1.12
C VAL A 14 -17.48 4.82 0.35
N LYS A 15 -18.79 5.12 0.25
CA LYS A 15 -19.28 6.19 -0.62
C LYS A 15 -18.78 7.56 -0.17
N GLY A 16 -18.12 8.28 -1.07
CA GLY A 16 -17.52 9.58 -0.81
C GLY A 16 -16.28 9.55 0.10
N LYS A 17 -15.83 8.36 0.52
CA LYS A 17 -14.67 8.18 1.42
C LYS A 17 -13.40 7.90 0.63
N ARG A 18 -12.27 8.29 1.22
CA ARG A 18 -10.93 7.92 0.79
C ARG A 18 -10.60 6.56 1.40
N VAL A 19 -10.35 5.55 0.57
CA VAL A 19 -10.06 4.19 1.03
C VAL A 19 -8.56 3.97 0.97
N VAL A 20 -7.91 3.72 2.10
CA VAL A 20 -6.53 3.22 2.12
C VAL A 20 -6.58 1.70 2.14
N MET A 21 -5.99 1.06 1.14
CA MET A 21 -6.06 -0.37 0.95
C MET A 21 -4.67 -0.98 0.92
N ARG A 22 -4.40 -1.91 1.84
CA ARG A 22 -3.21 -2.74 1.80
C ARG A 22 -3.45 -3.93 0.88
N VAL A 23 -2.58 -4.07 -0.12
CA VAL A 23 -2.65 -5.11 -1.15
C VAL A 23 -1.33 -5.87 -1.23
N ASP A 24 -1.37 -7.07 -1.81
CA ASP A 24 -0.17 -7.88 -2.05
C ASP A 24 0.30 -7.70 -3.51
N PHE A 25 1.17 -6.73 -3.75
CA PHE A 25 1.86 -6.57 -5.04
C PHE A 25 3.31 -7.06 -5.00
N ASN A 26 3.61 -8.01 -4.11
CA ASN A 26 4.92 -8.67 -4.09
C ASN A 26 5.02 -9.70 -5.24
N VAL A 27 5.12 -9.19 -6.47
CA VAL A 27 5.15 -9.96 -7.70
C VAL A 27 6.58 -10.31 -8.11
N PRO A 28 6.80 -11.49 -8.73
CA PRO A 28 8.11 -11.80 -9.27
C PRO A 28 8.45 -10.86 -10.43
N MET A 29 9.67 -10.30 -10.40
CA MET A 29 10.19 -9.42 -11.43
C MET A 29 11.49 -9.95 -12.02
N LYS A 30 11.69 -9.70 -13.32
CA LYS A 30 12.95 -9.94 -14.04
C LYS A 30 13.24 -8.72 -14.92
N ASN A 31 14.41 -8.09 -14.75
CA ASN A 31 14.81 -6.88 -15.50
C ASN A 31 13.73 -5.78 -15.46
N ASN A 32 13.19 -5.50 -14.28
CA ASN A 32 12.11 -4.53 -14.05
C ASN A 32 10.79 -4.83 -14.78
N GLN A 33 10.58 -6.08 -15.23
CA GLN A 33 9.33 -6.55 -15.82
C GLN A 33 8.66 -7.60 -14.93
N ILE A 34 7.36 -7.46 -14.77
CA ILE A 34 6.51 -8.40 -14.00
C ILE A 34 6.39 -9.69 -14.79
N THR A 35 6.79 -10.83 -14.19
CA THR A 35 6.71 -12.14 -14.85
C THR A 35 5.42 -12.90 -14.53
N ASN A 36 4.73 -12.54 -13.45
CA ASN A 36 3.42 -13.07 -13.09
C ASN A 36 2.57 -11.99 -12.40
N ASN A 37 1.44 -11.63 -13.01
CA ASN A 37 0.51 -10.59 -12.55
C ASN A 37 -0.67 -11.11 -11.71
N GLN A 38 -0.69 -12.39 -11.32
CA GLN A 38 -1.82 -13.00 -10.61
C GLN A 38 -2.18 -12.24 -9.32
N ARG A 39 -1.17 -11.78 -8.56
CA ARG A 39 -1.42 -11.04 -7.32
C ARG A 39 -2.04 -9.66 -7.57
N ILE A 40 -1.66 -9.00 -8.66
CA ILE A 40 -2.24 -7.72 -9.08
C ILE A 40 -3.70 -7.94 -9.47
N LYS A 41 -3.98 -8.96 -10.29
CA LYS A 41 -5.34 -9.35 -10.68
C LYS A 41 -6.23 -9.69 -9.48
N ALA A 42 -5.67 -10.29 -8.44
CA ALA A 42 -6.42 -10.67 -7.23
C ALA A 42 -6.96 -9.46 -6.46
N ALA A 43 -6.28 -8.31 -6.49
CA ALA A 43 -6.74 -7.09 -5.81
C ALA A 43 -7.77 -6.27 -6.63
N VAL A 44 -7.87 -6.51 -7.95
CA VAL A 44 -8.76 -5.76 -8.85
C VAL A 44 -10.23 -5.78 -8.40
N PRO A 45 -10.81 -6.90 -7.95
CA PRO A 45 -12.19 -6.92 -7.45
C PRO A 45 -12.43 -5.96 -6.29
N SER A 46 -11.52 -5.92 -5.31
CA SER A 46 -11.62 -5.03 -4.14
C SER A 46 -11.50 -3.55 -4.54
N ILE A 47 -10.60 -3.25 -5.47
CA ILE A 47 -10.42 -1.89 -6.01
C ILE A 47 -11.69 -1.46 -6.76
N LYS A 48 -12.18 -2.29 -7.67
CA LYS A 48 -13.41 -2.01 -8.44
C LYS A 48 -14.61 -1.87 -7.52
N PHE A 49 -14.76 -2.73 -6.51
CA PHE A 49 -15.83 -2.60 -5.51
C PHE A 49 -15.83 -1.21 -4.87
N CYS A 50 -14.66 -0.70 -4.44
CA CYS A 50 -14.58 0.63 -3.85
C CYS A 50 -15.02 1.72 -4.84
N LEU A 51 -14.51 1.66 -6.07
CA LEU A 51 -14.83 2.64 -7.12
C LEU A 51 -16.31 2.61 -7.51
N ASP A 52 -16.87 1.42 -7.73
CA ASP A 52 -18.25 1.20 -8.16
C ASP A 52 -19.26 1.61 -7.07
N ASN A 53 -18.87 1.50 -5.80
CA ASN A 53 -19.66 1.98 -4.65
C ASN A 53 -19.39 3.46 -4.31
N GLY A 54 -18.71 4.20 -5.20
CA GLY A 54 -18.56 5.64 -5.11
C GLY A 54 -17.50 6.12 -4.13
N ALA A 55 -16.46 5.32 -3.87
CA ALA A 55 -15.28 5.80 -3.15
C ALA A 55 -14.69 7.04 -3.84
N LYS A 56 -14.29 8.00 -3.02
CA LYS A 56 -13.64 9.22 -3.50
C LYS A 56 -12.27 8.91 -4.07
N SER A 57 -11.50 8.09 -3.38
CA SER A 57 -10.23 7.55 -3.87
C SER A 57 -9.94 6.19 -3.30
N VAL A 58 -9.05 5.46 -3.99
CA VAL A 58 -8.46 4.22 -3.50
C VAL A 58 -6.94 4.41 -3.49
N VAL A 59 -6.34 4.48 -2.31
CA VAL A 59 -4.91 4.60 -2.07
C VAL A 59 -4.34 3.22 -1.76
N LEU A 60 -3.55 2.69 -2.68
CA LEU A 60 -2.96 1.36 -2.61
C LEU A 60 -1.58 1.43 -1.98
N MET A 61 -1.36 0.61 -0.96
CA MET A 61 -0.06 0.44 -0.34
C MET A 61 0.35 -1.03 -0.33
N SER A 62 1.60 -1.29 -0.70
CA SER A 62 2.18 -2.63 -0.78
C SER A 62 3.67 -2.56 -0.47
N HIS A 63 4.28 -3.73 -0.37
CA HIS A 63 5.72 -3.90 -0.41
C HIS A 63 6.10 -4.74 -1.65
N LEU A 64 7.37 -4.70 -2.00
CA LEU A 64 7.96 -5.54 -3.04
C LEU A 64 9.36 -5.99 -2.62
N GLY A 65 9.60 -7.30 -2.68
CA GLY A 65 10.89 -7.87 -2.28
C GLY A 65 11.24 -7.62 -0.82
N ARG A 66 12.54 -7.48 -0.53
CA ARG A 66 13.09 -7.22 0.81
C ARG A 66 14.20 -6.18 0.73
N PRO A 67 13.85 -4.89 0.64
CA PRO A 67 14.80 -3.79 0.66
C PRO A 67 15.39 -3.49 2.05
N ASP A 68 14.96 -4.20 3.10
CA ASP A 68 15.48 -4.10 4.48
C ASP A 68 15.48 -2.65 5.04
N GLY A 69 14.50 -1.82 4.67
CA GLY A 69 14.40 -0.43 5.13
C GLY A 69 15.30 0.56 4.40
N VAL A 70 15.90 0.18 3.27
CA VAL A 70 16.73 1.04 2.43
C VAL A 70 16.02 1.30 1.10
N PRO A 71 15.83 2.56 0.69
CA PRO A 71 15.27 2.87 -0.62
C PRO A 71 16.12 2.27 -1.75
N MET A 72 15.52 1.36 -2.52
CA MET A 72 16.14 0.69 -3.67
C MET A 72 15.23 0.78 -4.90
N PRO A 73 14.93 1.99 -5.40
CA PRO A 73 13.93 2.20 -6.45
C PRO A 73 14.26 1.44 -7.74
N GLU A 74 15.52 1.32 -8.11
CA GLU A 74 15.95 0.62 -9.33
C GLU A 74 15.62 -0.89 -9.33
N LYS A 75 15.43 -1.49 -8.15
CA LYS A 75 15.26 -2.94 -8.01
C LYS A 75 13.90 -3.35 -7.45
N TYR A 76 13.35 -2.54 -6.55
CA TYR A 76 12.18 -2.88 -5.75
C TYR A 76 11.11 -1.79 -5.78
N SER A 77 11.14 -0.86 -6.75
CA SER A 77 10.04 0.08 -6.95
C SER A 77 8.76 -0.64 -7.40
N LEU A 78 7.62 -0.10 -6.97
CA LEU A 78 6.29 -0.51 -7.44
C LEU A 78 5.87 0.18 -8.74
N GLU A 79 6.68 1.09 -9.30
CA GLU A 79 6.38 1.79 -10.56
C GLU A 79 5.98 0.85 -11.71
N PRO A 80 6.62 -0.32 -11.94
CA PRO A 80 6.20 -1.24 -13.01
C PRO A 80 4.77 -1.79 -12.85
N VAL A 81 4.23 -1.81 -11.62
CA VAL A 81 2.87 -2.27 -11.32
C VAL A 81 1.81 -1.30 -11.84
N VAL A 82 2.15 -0.02 -12.01
CA VAL A 82 1.24 1.04 -12.49
C VAL A 82 0.69 0.70 -13.87
N ALA A 83 1.56 0.28 -14.80
CA ALA A 83 1.16 -0.07 -16.16
C ALA A 83 0.19 -1.26 -16.19
N GLU A 84 0.46 -2.28 -15.37
CA GLU A 84 -0.38 -3.47 -15.25
C GLU A 84 -1.74 -3.13 -14.63
N LEU A 85 -1.76 -2.36 -13.54
CA LEU A 85 -3.01 -1.90 -12.91
C LEU A 85 -3.85 -1.05 -13.85
N LYS A 86 -3.23 -0.12 -14.56
CA LYS A 86 -3.92 0.72 -15.56
C LYS A 86 -4.58 -0.12 -16.63
N SER A 87 -3.89 -1.15 -17.13
CA SER A 87 -4.44 -2.11 -18.10
C SER A 87 -5.64 -2.88 -17.54
N LEU A 88 -5.54 -3.40 -16.31
CA LEU A 88 -6.59 -4.22 -15.69
C LEU A 88 -7.83 -3.42 -15.23
N LEU A 89 -7.62 -2.17 -14.81
CA LEU A 89 -8.67 -1.27 -14.34
C LEU A 89 -9.31 -0.46 -15.47
N GLY A 90 -8.59 -0.25 -16.59
CA GLY A 90 -9.02 0.68 -17.63
C GLY A 90 -9.10 2.13 -17.15
N LYS A 91 -8.29 2.49 -16.15
CA LYS A 91 -8.25 3.81 -15.50
C LYS A 91 -6.81 4.21 -15.23
N ASP A 92 -6.56 5.52 -15.20
CA ASP A 92 -5.27 6.04 -14.77
C ASP A 92 -5.00 5.74 -13.30
N VAL A 93 -3.73 5.47 -13.00
CA VAL A 93 -3.23 5.21 -11.66
C VAL A 93 -2.13 6.24 -11.39
N LEU A 94 -2.34 7.07 -10.37
CA LEU A 94 -1.35 8.04 -9.92
C LEU A 94 -0.30 7.33 -9.08
N PHE A 95 0.95 7.37 -9.52
CA PHE A 95 2.06 6.83 -8.74
C PHE A 95 2.75 7.93 -7.94
N LEU A 96 2.97 7.67 -6.65
CA LEU A 96 3.73 8.55 -5.76
C LEU A 96 5.06 7.88 -5.42
N LYS A 97 6.16 8.62 -5.51
CA LYS A 97 7.53 8.12 -5.28
C LYS A 97 7.88 7.89 -3.81
N ASP A 98 6.94 8.16 -2.92
CA ASP A 98 7.02 7.85 -1.49
C ASP A 98 5.64 7.37 -1.00
N CYS A 99 5.58 6.84 0.21
CA CYS A 99 4.38 6.33 0.85
C CYS A 99 3.92 7.17 2.05
N VAL A 100 4.74 8.11 2.51
CA VAL A 100 4.46 8.99 3.65
C VAL A 100 4.99 10.39 3.39
N GLY A 101 4.63 11.34 4.26
CA GLY A 101 5.13 12.72 4.21
C GLY A 101 4.18 13.70 3.52
N PRO A 102 4.53 15.00 3.54
CA PRO A 102 3.59 16.08 3.21
C PRO A 102 3.11 16.05 1.76
N GLU A 103 3.98 15.66 0.80
CA GLU A 103 3.60 15.55 -0.61
C GLU A 103 2.55 14.44 -0.82
N VAL A 104 2.76 13.28 -0.20
CA VAL A 104 1.83 12.14 -0.25
C VAL A 104 0.51 12.48 0.45
N GLU A 105 0.60 13.09 1.63
CA GLU A 105 -0.58 13.54 2.40
C GLU A 105 -1.41 14.55 1.58
N ASN A 106 -0.77 15.51 0.92
CA ASN A 106 -1.47 16.50 0.08
C ASN A 106 -2.13 15.85 -1.15
N ALA A 107 -1.45 14.93 -1.83
CA ALA A 107 -2.02 14.21 -2.96
C ALA A 107 -3.24 13.35 -2.56
N CYS A 108 -3.23 12.80 -1.35
CA CYS A 108 -4.31 11.97 -0.82
C CYS A 108 -5.39 12.77 -0.07
N ALA A 109 -5.20 14.06 0.24
CA ALA A 109 -6.12 14.83 1.07
C ALA A 109 -7.51 15.02 0.43
N ASN A 110 -7.53 15.39 -0.85
CA ASN A 110 -8.77 15.67 -1.56
C ASN A 110 -8.67 15.39 -3.08
N PRO A 111 -8.39 14.14 -3.48
CA PRO A 111 -8.31 13.77 -4.89
C PRO A 111 -9.68 13.83 -5.59
N ALA A 112 -9.66 13.83 -6.93
CA ALA A 112 -10.87 13.75 -7.74
C ALA A 112 -11.61 12.43 -7.49
N LEU A 113 -12.94 12.44 -7.65
CA LEU A 113 -13.78 11.26 -7.43
C LEU A 113 -13.32 10.08 -8.31
N GLY A 114 -13.12 8.91 -7.68
CA GLY A 114 -12.70 7.68 -8.36
C GLY A 114 -11.20 7.62 -8.70
N THR A 115 -10.37 8.45 -8.07
CA THR A 115 -8.91 8.44 -8.27
C THR A 115 -8.30 7.18 -7.64
N VAL A 116 -7.43 6.51 -8.38
CA VAL A 116 -6.60 5.40 -7.87
C VAL A 116 -5.17 5.89 -7.71
N ILE A 117 -4.61 5.73 -6.51
CA ILE A 117 -3.25 6.14 -6.16
C ILE A 117 -2.48 4.90 -5.76
N LEU A 118 -1.27 4.70 -6.29
CA LEU A 118 -0.33 3.68 -5.83
C LEU A 118 0.85 4.39 -5.16
N LEU A 119 1.08 4.05 -3.89
CA LEU A 119 2.24 4.50 -3.14
C LEU A 119 3.47 3.67 -3.49
N GLU A 120 4.65 4.25 -3.27
CA GLU A 120 5.91 3.51 -3.36
C GLU A 120 6.02 2.44 -2.25
N ASN A 121 6.94 1.51 -2.45
CA ASN A 121 7.23 0.37 -1.60
C ASN A 121 7.39 0.74 -0.10
N LEU A 122 6.46 0.28 0.74
CA LEU A 122 6.47 0.51 2.18
C LEU A 122 7.78 0.05 2.85
N SER A 123 8.37 -1.06 2.39
CA SER A 123 9.59 -1.63 2.97
C SER A 123 10.85 -0.79 2.69
N PHE A 124 10.78 0.28 1.89
CA PHE A 124 11.84 1.30 1.82
C PHE A 124 12.03 2.07 3.11
N HIS A 125 11.06 2.01 4.02
CA HIS A 125 11.14 2.61 5.35
C HIS A 125 11.37 1.51 6.38
N GLU A 126 12.48 1.57 7.12
CA GLU A 126 12.78 0.66 8.23
C GLU A 126 11.70 0.68 9.33
N LYS A 127 10.91 1.76 9.35
CA LYS A 127 9.74 1.92 10.22
C LYS A 127 8.66 0.90 9.90
N GLU A 128 8.48 0.50 8.64
CA GLU A 128 7.45 -0.46 8.22
C GLU A 128 7.64 -1.84 8.87
N GLU A 129 8.85 -2.38 8.92
CA GLU A 129 9.11 -3.70 9.56
C GLU A 129 9.55 -3.58 11.02
N GLY A 130 9.71 -2.35 11.54
CA GLY A 130 10.25 -2.07 12.87
C GLY A 130 11.74 -2.39 13.02
N LYS A 131 12.37 -2.85 11.94
CA LYS A 131 13.77 -3.27 11.82
C LYS A 131 14.24 -3.08 10.38
N GLY A 132 15.54 -2.94 10.18
CA GLY A 132 16.14 -2.82 8.86
C GLY A 132 17.64 -3.07 8.89
N LYS A 133 18.33 -2.64 7.84
CA LYS A 133 19.80 -2.58 7.79
C LYS A 133 20.28 -1.19 7.43
N ASP A 134 21.39 -0.76 8.02
CA ASP A 134 22.11 0.42 7.56
C ASP A 134 22.87 0.15 6.25
N ALA A 135 23.49 1.18 5.67
CA ALA A 135 24.31 1.07 4.46
C ALA A 135 25.53 0.13 4.63
N SER A 136 25.92 -0.19 5.86
CA SER A 136 27.00 -1.13 6.20
C SER A 136 26.50 -2.55 6.46
N GLY A 137 25.19 -2.78 6.37
CA GLY A 137 24.55 -4.09 6.59
C GLY A 137 24.26 -4.44 8.04
N ASN A 138 24.47 -3.51 8.99
CA ASN A 138 24.18 -3.75 10.40
C ASN A 138 22.67 -3.66 10.65
N LYS A 139 22.16 -4.53 11.52
CA LYS A 139 20.74 -4.52 11.91
C LYS A 139 20.44 -3.25 12.71
N ILE A 140 19.46 -2.50 12.23
CA ILE A 140 18.89 -1.36 12.93
C ILE A 140 17.48 -1.69 13.41
N LYS A 141 17.08 -1.13 14.55
CA LYS A 141 15.72 -1.20 15.06
C LYS A 141 15.12 0.20 14.98
N ALA A 142 13.92 0.31 14.42
CA ALA A 142 13.25 1.60 14.34
C ALA A 142 12.85 2.07 15.74
N GLU A 143 13.03 3.37 16.01
CA GLU A 143 12.58 3.98 17.26
C GLU A 143 11.04 3.98 17.31
N PRO A 144 10.41 3.65 18.46
CA PRO A 144 8.96 3.62 18.58
C PRO A 144 8.27 4.91 18.09
N ALA A 145 8.82 6.08 18.44
CA ALA A 145 8.28 7.37 18.01
C ALA A 145 8.29 7.55 16.47
N LYS A 146 9.30 7.00 15.78
CA LYS A 146 9.38 7.05 14.31
C LYS A 146 8.39 6.07 13.66
N ILE A 147 8.15 4.92 14.29
CA ILE A 147 7.09 3.99 13.88
C ILE A 147 5.72 4.66 14.02
N ASP A 148 5.46 5.32 15.15
CA ASP A 148 4.18 5.99 15.38
C ASP A 148 3.97 7.16 14.42
N ALA A 149 5.02 7.94 14.10
CA ALA A 149 4.94 8.98 13.09
C ALA A 149 4.66 8.42 11.68
N PHE A 150 5.29 7.30 11.33
CA PHE A 150 5.05 6.61 10.05
C PHE A 150 3.60 6.13 9.94
N ARG A 151 3.10 5.48 10.99
CA ARG A 151 1.70 5.06 11.11
C ARG A 151 0.74 6.23 10.99
N ALA A 152 1.00 7.32 11.72
CA ALA A 152 0.18 8.51 11.68
C ALA A 152 0.10 9.12 10.28
N SER A 153 1.20 9.10 9.53
CA SER A 153 1.20 9.58 8.14
C SER A 153 0.35 8.69 7.23
N LEU A 154 0.52 7.36 7.29
CA LEU A 154 -0.31 6.41 6.53
C LEU A 154 -1.81 6.54 6.87
N SER A 155 -2.14 6.76 8.15
CA SER A 155 -3.51 6.92 8.61
C SER A 155 -4.21 8.17 8.05
N LYS A 156 -3.48 9.22 7.68
CA LYS A 156 -4.07 10.44 7.08
C LYS A 156 -4.48 10.26 5.63
N LEU A 157 -3.98 9.22 4.96
CA LEU A 157 -4.18 9.02 3.52
C LEU A 157 -5.61 8.57 3.17
N GLY A 158 -6.41 8.18 4.17
CA GLY A 158 -7.77 7.71 3.99
C GLY A 158 -8.67 8.00 5.17
N ASP A 159 -9.96 7.72 4.97
CA ASP A 159 -11.01 7.79 6.00
C ASP A 159 -11.37 6.38 6.49
N VAL A 160 -11.17 5.37 5.64
CA VAL A 160 -11.37 3.95 5.97
C VAL A 160 -10.18 3.11 5.50
N TYR A 161 -9.93 2.02 6.21
CA TYR A 161 -8.85 1.08 5.91
C TYR A 161 -9.40 -0.28 5.46
N VAL A 162 -8.77 -0.86 4.44
CA VAL A 162 -9.05 -2.20 3.93
C VAL A 162 -7.76 -3.00 3.86
N ASN A 163 -7.77 -4.22 4.38
CA ASN A 163 -6.63 -5.15 4.24
C ASN A 163 -7.01 -6.31 3.32
N ASP A 164 -6.41 -6.34 2.13
CA ASP A 164 -6.58 -7.39 1.12
C ASP A 164 -5.25 -8.13 0.85
N ALA A 165 -4.37 -8.19 1.86
CA ALA A 165 -3.04 -8.79 1.80
C ALA A 165 -2.88 -9.95 2.81
N LEU A 166 -3.70 -11.01 2.65
CA LEU A 166 -3.82 -12.11 3.61
C LEU A 166 -2.52 -12.89 3.90
N VAL A 167 -1.56 -12.90 2.96
CA VAL A 167 -0.34 -13.75 3.02
C VAL A 167 0.80 -13.11 3.83
N LEU A 168 0.65 -11.89 4.32
CA LEU A 168 1.67 -11.23 5.15
C LEU A 168 1.69 -11.81 6.58
N HIS A 169 2.44 -12.89 6.78
CA HIS A 169 2.61 -13.56 8.09
C HIS A 169 3.54 -12.84 9.08
N THR A 170 4.34 -11.87 8.61
CA THR A 170 5.14 -11.01 9.48
C THR A 170 4.26 -9.86 9.94
N GLU A 171 4.13 -9.59 11.24
CA GLU A 171 3.47 -8.38 11.75
C GLU A 171 4.18 -7.13 11.20
N PRO A 172 3.71 -6.49 10.11
CA PRO A 172 4.27 -5.24 9.65
C PRO A 172 3.71 -4.16 10.58
N THR A 173 4.45 -3.08 10.77
CA THR A 173 4.03 -1.98 11.63
C THR A 173 2.81 -1.23 11.09
N ALA A 174 2.36 -1.41 9.85
CA ALA A 174 1.08 -0.87 9.42
C ALA A 174 -0.02 -1.29 10.41
N PRO A 175 -0.65 -0.32 11.09
CA PRO A 175 -1.34 -0.61 12.32
C PRO A 175 -2.64 -1.34 12.01
N TRP A 176 -2.93 -2.27 12.90
CA TRP A 176 -4.28 -2.68 13.23
C TRP A 176 -5.13 -1.43 13.46
N TRP A 177 -6.00 -1.11 12.49
CA TRP A 177 -7.19 -0.32 12.78
C TRP A 177 -8.19 -1.25 13.46
N VAL A 178 -8.18 -1.25 14.79
CA VAL A 178 -9.32 -1.58 15.67
C VAL A 178 -9.20 -0.73 16.92
#